data_AF-A0A1I2YC21-F1
#
_entry.id   AF-A0A1I2YC21-F1
#
_cell.length_a   1.000
_cell.length_b   1.000
_cell.length_c   1.000
_cell.angle_alpha   90.00
_cell.angle_beta   90.00
_cell.angle_gamma   90.00
#
_symmetry.space_group_name_H-M   'P 1'
#
loop_
_entity.id
_entity.type
_entity.pdbx_description
1 polymer ?
#
loop_
_entity_poly.entity_id
_entity_poly.type
_entity_poly.pdbx_seq_one_letter_code
_entity_poly.pdbx_strand_id
1 'polypeptide(L)'
;SYPSIALQFFWIHHSLSMKEEAIARFDYPEELKEKLVELVVYQNYSKEEVAKKYGVANTYILTNWINLYKKKLEKGAVTLAPMEKPKTKDAAELKNRIKDLEKALEKANVLIYGLNSMIDHAEKAHKVPIRKKGGTKQ
;
A
#
# COMPACT_ATOMS: atom_id res chain seq x y z
N SER A 1 58.32 -15.55 -3.84
CA SER A 1 57.52 -16.71 -4.26
C SER A 1 56.31 -16.18 -5.01
N TYR A 2 56.30 -16.24 -6.34
CA TYR A 2 55.17 -15.79 -7.16
C TYR A 2 54.09 -16.89 -7.13
N PRO A 3 52.81 -16.57 -6.87
CA PRO A 3 51.76 -17.57 -7.07
C PRO A 3 51.77 -17.99 -8.54
N SER A 4 51.68 -19.31 -8.77
CA SER A 4 51.63 -19.89 -10.11
C SER A 4 50.60 -19.13 -10.95
N ILE A 5 50.98 -18.74 -12.16
CA ILE A 5 50.14 -17.98 -13.11
C ILE A 5 48.76 -18.63 -13.26
N ALA A 6 48.68 -19.96 -13.13
CA ALA A 6 47.44 -20.73 -13.13
C ALA A 6 46.46 -20.37 -12.00
N LEU A 7 46.95 -20.11 -10.78
CA LEU A 7 46.13 -19.70 -9.63
C LEU A 7 45.59 -18.27 -9.81
N GLN A 8 46.36 -17.39 -10.46
CA GLN A 8 45.95 -16.03 -10.74
C GLN A 8 44.85 -16.00 -11.81
N PHE A 9 44.96 -16.81 -12.87
CA PHE A 9 43.89 -16.96 -13.86
C PHE A 9 42.63 -17.61 -13.27
N PHE A 10 42.78 -18.64 -12.42
CA PHE A 10 41.64 -19.26 -11.73
C PHE A 10 40.88 -18.26 -10.86
N TRP A 11 41.59 -17.45 -10.07
CA TRP A 11 40.97 -16.44 -9.23
C TRP A 11 40.27 -15.34 -10.04
N ILE A 12 40.87 -14.89 -11.15
CA ILE A 12 40.25 -13.92 -12.05
C ILE A 12 38.98 -14.49 -12.69
N HIS A 13 39.03 -15.72 -13.22
CA HIS A 13 37.89 -16.33 -13.90
C HIS A 13 36.75 -16.66 -12.93
N HIS A 14 37.08 -17.12 -11.71
CA HIS A 14 36.09 -17.39 -10.66
C HIS A 14 35.47 -16.10 -10.11
N SER A 15 36.27 -15.03 -9.96
CA SER A 15 35.79 -13.69 -9.58
C SER A 15 34.90 -13.07 -10.66
N LEU A 16 35.20 -13.28 -11.94
CA LEU A 16 34.34 -12.87 -13.05
C LEU A 16 33.01 -13.65 -13.04
N SER A 17 33.08 -14.98 -12.93
CA SER A 17 31.90 -15.86 -12.88
C SER A 17 30.96 -15.50 -11.73
N MET A 18 31.49 -15.22 -10.53
CA MET A 18 30.68 -14.79 -9.40
C MET A 18 30.05 -13.40 -9.59
N LYS A 19 30.73 -12.49 -10.31
CA LYS A 19 30.15 -11.18 -10.67
C LYS A 19 29.04 -11.34 -11.71
N GLU A 20 29.23 -12.17 -12.72
CA GLU A 20 28.20 -12.46 -13.74
C GLU A 20 26.96 -13.11 -13.12
N GLU A 21 27.13 -14.10 -12.24
CA GLU A 21 26.03 -14.73 -11.51
C GLU A 21 25.32 -13.77 -10.54
N ALA A 22 26.06 -12.88 -9.87
CA ALA A 22 25.46 -11.86 -9.03
C ALA A 22 24.63 -10.85 -9.84
N ILE A 23 25.11 -10.45 -11.02
CA ILE A 23 24.39 -9.55 -11.93
C ILE A 23 23.11 -10.21 -12.47
N ALA A 24 23.17 -11.50 -12.83
CA ALA A 24 22.00 -12.25 -13.30
C ALA A 24 20.88 -12.39 -12.25
N ARG A 25 21.22 -12.46 -10.95
CA ARG A 25 20.23 -12.50 -9.85
C ARG A 25 19.46 -11.19 -9.66
N PHE A 26 19.95 -10.08 -10.18
CA PHE A 26 19.30 -8.77 -10.12
C PHE A 26 18.81 -8.29 -11.49
N ASP A 27 18.84 -9.14 -12.51
CA ASP A 27 18.33 -8.81 -13.83
C ASP A 27 16.83 -9.11 -13.89
N TYR A 28 16.02 -8.07 -13.71
CA TYR A 28 14.57 -8.16 -13.84
C TYR A 28 14.18 -7.81 -15.29
N PRO A 29 13.31 -8.59 -15.95
CA PRO A 29 12.83 -8.25 -17.28
C PRO A 29 12.14 -6.88 -17.27
N GLU A 30 12.32 -6.09 -18.33
CA GLU A 30 11.80 -4.71 -18.39
C GLU A 30 10.27 -4.68 -18.23
N GLU A 31 9.55 -5.65 -18.79
CA GLU A 31 8.10 -5.81 -18.61
C GLU A 31 7.69 -5.93 -17.13
N LEU A 32 8.49 -6.66 -16.34
CA LEU A 32 8.24 -6.80 -14.91
C LEU A 32 8.55 -5.48 -14.19
N LYS A 33 9.65 -4.80 -14.55
CA LYS A 33 9.97 -3.49 -13.97
C LYS A 33 8.86 -2.48 -14.22
N GLU A 34 8.35 -2.39 -15.45
CA GLU A 34 7.24 -1.50 -15.82
C GLU A 34 5.99 -1.82 -15.02
N LYS A 35 5.58 -3.10 -14.98
CA LYS A 35 4.43 -3.54 -14.19
C LYS A 35 4.54 -3.20 -12.70
N LEU A 36 5.72 -3.38 -12.11
CA LEU A 36 5.94 -3.06 -10.69
C LEU A 36 5.88 -1.55 -10.45
N VAL A 37 6.43 -0.75 -11.36
CA VAL A 37 6.33 0.72 -11.30
C VAL A 37 4.87 1.17 -11.43
N GLU A 38 4.09 0.57 -12.33
CA GLU A 38 2.67 0.88 -12.49
C GLU A 38 1.85 0.60 -11.23
N LEU A 39 2.09 -0.55 -10.57
CA LEU A 39 1.41 -0.91 -9.33
C LEU A 39 1.64 0.12 -8.22
N VAL A 40 2.88 0.61 -8.08
CA VAL A 40 3.22 1.61 -7.06
C VAL A 40 2.70 2.99 -7.43
N VAL A 41 2.88 3.42 -8.68
CA VAL A 41 2.57 4.79 -9.12
C VAL A 41 1.08 5.00 -9.34
N TYR A 42 0.37 4.02 -9.92
CA TYR A 42 -1.04 4.17 -10.30
C TYR A 42 -2.00 3.46 -9.36
N GLN A 43 -1.64 2.28 -8.86
CA GLN A 43 -2.52 1.50 -7.96
C GLN A 43 -2.26 1.76 -6.47
N ASN A 44 -1.36 2.71 -6.15
CA ASN A 44 -1.07 3.20 -4.80
C ASN A 44 -0.64 2.10 -3.81
N TYR A 45 -0.07 1.00 -4.30
CA TYR A 45 0.51 -0.04 -3.44
C TYR A 45 1.77 0.46 -2.74
N SER A 46 2.02 -0.02 -1.53
CA SER A 46 3.26 0.32 -0.83
C SER A 46 4.45 -0.37 -1.51
N LYS A 47 5.61 0.30 -1.52
CA LYS A 47 6.85 -0.28 -2.07
C LYS A 47 7.23 -1.59 -1.39
N GLU A 48 6.91 -1.71 -0.10
CA GLU A 48 7.17 -2.89 0.72
C GLU A 48 6.26 -4.06 0.36
N GLU A 49 4.96 -3.79 0.13
CA GLU A 49 4.00 -4.79 -0.34
C GLU A 49 4.39 -5.34 -1.70
N VAL A 50 4.76 -4.45 -2.63
CA VAL A 50 5.19 -4.85 -3.99
C VAL A 50 6.49 -5.63 -3.93
N ALA A 51 7.48 -5.18 -3.15
CA ALA A 51 8.75 -5.90 -3.02
C ALA A 51 8.55 -7.30 -2.42
N LYS A 52 7.73 -7.44 -1.38
CA LYS A 52 7.42 -8.72 -0.76
C LYS A 52 6.65 -9.66 -1.69
N LYS A 53 5.66 -9.13 -2.42
CA LYS A 53 4.78 -9.91 -3.31
C LYS A 53 5.52 -10.45 -4.53
N TYR A 54 6.47 -9.69 -5.06
CA TYR A 54 7.20 -10.03 -6.28
C TYR A 54 8.65 -10.47 -6.03
N GLY A 55 9.04 -10.66 -4.76
CA GLY A 55 10.37 -11.13 -4.40
C GLY A 55 11.50 -10.17 -4.75
N VAL A 56 11.21 -8.86 -4.82
CA VAL A 56 12.24 -7.85 -5.07
C VAL A 56 13.14 -7.75 -3.85
N ALA A 57 14.43 -8.03 -4.04
CA ALA A 57 15.40 -8.13 -2.96
C ALA A 57 15.53 -6.84 -2.12
N ASN A 58 15.25 -5.67 -2.70
CA ASN A 58 15.37 -4.39 -2.01
C ASN A 58 14.36 -3.35 -2.54
N THR A 59 13.67 -2.66 -1.63
CA THR A 59 12.74 -1.56 -1.94
C THR A 59 13.43 -0.35 -2.57
N TYR A 60 14.74 -0.19 -2.37
CA TYR A 60 15.57 0.82 -3.02
C TYR A 60 15.62 0.63 -4.54
N ILE A 61 15.70 -0.61 -5.01
CA ILE A 61 15.70 -0.95 -6.44
C ILE A 61 14.41 -0.45 -7.10
N LEU A 62 13.27 -0.70 -6.46
CA LEU A 62 11.96 -0.24 -6.92
C LEU A 62 11.88 1.29 -6.93
N THR A 63 12.46 1.97 -5.95
CA THR A 63 12.54 3.44 -5.90
C THR A 63 13.35 4.00 -7.06
N ASN A 64 14.48 3.37 -7.40
CA ASN A 64 15.29 3.76 -8.54
C ASN A 64 14.54 3.59 -9.87
N TRP A 65 13.83 2.47 -10.06
CA TRP A 65 13.00 2.26 -11.25
C TRP A 65 11.88 3.28 -11.39
N ILE A 66 11.19 3.63 -10.30
CA ILE A 66 10.17 4.68 -10.31
C ILE A 66 10.76 6.02 -10.73
N ASN A 67 11.95 6.38 -10.22
CA ASN A 67 12.61 7.64 -10.57
C ASN A 67 13.05 7.66 -12.04
N LEU A 68 13.57 6.54 -12.56
CA LEU A 68 13.92 6.39 -13.97
C LEU A 68 12.68 6.49 -14.87
N TYR A 69 11.58 5.85 -14.48
CA TYR A 69 10.31 5.90 -15.20
C TYR A 69 9.75 7.33 -15.24
N LYS A 70 9.76 8.06 -14.11
CA LYS A 70 9.38 9.48 -14.05
C LYS A 70 10.23 10.35 -14.98
N LYS A 71 11.56 10.14 -15.00
CA LYS A 71 12.46 10.85 -15.92
C LYS A 71 12.19 10.48 -17.39
N LYS A 72 11.85 9.23 -17.69
CA LYS A 72 11.46 8.79 -19.04
C LYS A 72 10.14 9.44 -19.48
N LEU A 73 9.17 9.57 -18.57
CA LEU A 73 7.90 10.27 -18.80
C LEU A 73 8.10 11.76 -19.08
N GLU A 74 8.93 12.45 -18.29
CA GLU A 74 9.26 13.87 -18.49
C GLU A 74 9.93 14.14 -19.85
N LYS A 75 10.72 13.18 -20.34
CA LYS A 75 11.39 13.26 -21.65
C LYS A 75 10.51 12.81 -22.82
N GLY A 76 9.26 12.42 -22.58
CA GLY A 76 8.34 11.92 -23.62
C GLY A 76 8.76 10.60 -24.26
N ALA A 77 9.67 9.84 -23.65
CA ALA A 77 10.22 8.60 -24.19
C ALA A 77 9.34 7.37 -23.90
N VAL A 78 8.28 7.54 -23.11
CA VAL A 78 7.30 6.49 -22.77
C VAL A 78 5.92 7.04 -23.04
N THR A 79 5.18 6.38 -23.92
CA THR A 79 3.75 6.61 -24.10
C THR A 79 3.01 6.02 -22.91
N LEU A 80 2.42 6.88 -22.09
CA LEU A 80 1.48 6.49 -21.04
C LEU A 80 0.40 5.60 -21.64
N ALA A 81 0.28 4.34 -21.20
CA ALA A 81 -0.95 3.60 -21.41
C ALA A 81 -2.09 4.46 -20.85
N PRO A 82 -3.18 4.71 -21.60
CA PRO A 82 -4.30 5.48 -21.09
C PRO A 82 -4.78 4.84 -19.79
N MET A 83 -4.71 5.60 -18.68
CA MET A 83 -5.31 5.17 -17.43
C MET A 83 -6.76 4.78 -17.72
N GLU A 84 -7.17 3.56 -17.37
CA GLU A 84 -8.58 3.29 -17.20
C GLU A 84 -9.05 4.23 -16.09
N LYS A 85 -9.68 5.34 -16.47
CA LYS A 85 -10.37 6.22 -15.54
C LYS A 85 -11.31 5.31 -14.74
N PRO A 86 -11.36 5.43 -13.40
CA PRO A 86 -12.34 4.68 -12.62
C PRO A 86 -13.70 4.89 -13.27
N LYS A 87 -14.35 3.78 -13.65
CA LYS A 87 -15.58 3.82 -14.44
C LYS A 87 -16.53 4.76 -13.71
N THR A 88 -16.95 5.83 -14.37
CA THR A 88 -17.69 6.94 -13.75
C THR A 88 -18.98 6.48 -13.03
N LYS A 89 -19.49 5.31 -13.38
CA LYS A 89 -20.59 4.62 -12.69
C LYS A 89 -20.27 4.29 -11.23
N ASP A 90 -19.05 3.82 -10.96
CA ASP A 90 -18.62 3.40 -9.62
C ASP A 90 -18.52 4.61 -8.68
N ALA A 91 -18.10 5.76 -9.19
CA ALA A 91 -18.01 6.98 -8.38
C ALA A 91 -19.38 7.52 -7.94
N ALA A 92 -20.41 7.42 -8.80
CA ALA A 92 -21.76 7.83 -8.45
C ALA A 92 -22.41 6.86 -7.45
N GLU A 93 -22.22 5.56 -7.66
CA GLU A 93 -22.71 4.52 -6.76
C GLU A 93 -22.04 4.62 -5.37
N LEU A 94 -20.73 4.84 -5.32
CA LEU A 94 -19.99 5.08 -4.08
C LEU A 94 -20.51 6.31 -3.33
N LYS A 95 -20.78 7.42 -4.03
CA LYS A 95 -21.37 8.62 -3.41
C LYS A 95 -22.76 8.35 -2.82
N ASN A 96 -23.60 7.61 -3.54
CA ASN A 96 -24.92 7.23 -3.03
C ASN A 96 -24.79 6.35 -1.77
N ARG A 97 -23.85 5.39 -1.79
CA ARG A 97 -23.61 4.53 -0.64
C ARG A 97 -23.13 5.31 0.59
N ILE A 98 -22.23 6.28 0.40
CA ILE A 98 -21.78 7.18 1.48
C ILE A 98 -22.96 7.93 2.07
N LYS A 99 -23.81 8.53 1.23
CA LYS A 99 -24.99 9.27 1.67
C LYS A 99 -25.98 8.41 2.47
N ASP A 100 -26.20 7.17 2.05
CA ASP A 100 -27.07 6.23 2.75
C ASP A 100 -26.49 5.82 4.11
N LEU A 101 -25.18 5.61 4.18
CA LEU A 101 -24.47 5.30 5.42
C LEU A 101 -24.53 6.47 6.41
N GLU A 102 -24.33 7.71 5.94
CA GLU A 102 -24.44 8.92 6.76
C GLU A 102 -25.84 9.08 7.35
N LYS A 103 -26.89 8.86 6.56
CA LYS A 103 -28.28 8.88 7.06
C LYS A 103 -28.56 7.81 8.10
N ALA A 104 -28.05 6.60 7.88
CA ALA A 104 -28.20 5.50 8.84
C ALA A 104 -27.50 5.82 10.17
N LEU A 105 -26.32 6.43 10.09
CA LEU A 105 -25.55 6.89 11.25
C LEU A 105 -26.30 7.98 12.01
N GLU A 106 -26.83 8.98 11.32
CA GLU A 106 -27.62 10.05 11.92
C GLU A 106 -28.84 9.49 12.66
N LYS A 107 -29.60 8.60 12.01
CA LYS A 107 -30.76 7.95 12.63
C LYS A 107 -30.39 7.16 13.89
N ALA A 108 -29.29 6.42 13.86
CA ALA A 108 -28.81 5.69 15.02
C ALA A 108 -28.43 6.63 16.17
N ASN A 109 -27.74 7.73 15.87
CA ASN A 109 -27.35 8.74 16.86
C ASN A 109 -28.57 9.40 17.51
N VAL A 110 -29.59 9.76 16.72
CA VAL A 110 -30.86 10.31 17.23
C VAL A 110 -31.57 9.32 18.16
N LEU A 111 -31.62 8.04 17.78
CA LEU A 111 -32.23 6.99 18.62
C LEU A 111 -31.47 6.81 19.93
N ILE A 112 -30.13 6.75 19.88
CA ILE A 112 -29.28 6.63 21.07
C ILE A 112 -29.50 7.82 22.00
N TYR A 113 -29.55 9.04 21.46
CA TYR A 113 -29.80 10.24 22.24
C TYR A 113 -31.18 10.21 22.92
N GLY A 114 -32.22 9.84 22.18
CA GLY A 114 -33.58 9.71 22.72
C GLY A 114 -33.67 8.65 23.82
N LEU A 115 -33.06 7.47 23.61
CA LEU A 115 -33.00 6.39 24.60
C LEU A 115 -32.28 6.84 25.87
N ASN A 116 -31.12 7.49 25.76
CA ASN A 116 -30.41 8.02 26.92
C ASN A 116 -31.24 9.07 27.68
N SER A 117 -31.94 9.94 26.95
CA SER A 117 -32.78 10.98 27.55
C SER A 117 -33.99 10.37 28.29
N MET A 118 -34.60 9.31 27.74
CA MET A 118 -35.68 8.57 28.41
C MET A 118 -35.16 7.83 29.65
N ILE A 119 -33.97 7.23 29.57
CA ILE A 119 -33.32 6.60 30.74
C ILE A 119 -33.09 7.65 31.83
N ASP A 120 -32.52 8.80 31.50
CA ASP A 120 -32.28 9.87 32.47
C ASP A 120 -33.58 10.37 33.12
N HIS A 121 -34.65 10.50 32.33
CA HIS A 121 -35.97 10.86 32.86
C HIS A 121 -36.51 9.78 33.82
N ALA A 122 -36.43 8.51 33.42
CA ALA A 122 -36.90 7.39 34.25
C ALA A 122 -36.10 7.26 35.56
N GLU A 123 -34.78 7.44 35.52
CA GLU A 123 -33.93 7.45 36.71
C GLU A 123 -34.32 8.58 37.66
N LYS A 124 -34.59 9.78 37.14
CA LYS A 124 -35.05 10.94 37.93
C LYS A 124 -36.43 10.73 38.53
N ALA A 125 -37.39 10.23 37.75
CA ALA A 125 -38.77 10.05 38.18
C ALA A 125 -38.92 8.91 39.20
N HIS A 126 -38.21 7.81 39.02
CA HIS A 126 -38.36 6.61 39.84
C HIS A 126 -37.27 6.43 40.90
N LYS A 127 -36.23 7.27 40.94
CA LYS A 127 -35.10 7.20 41.89
C LYS A 127 -34.38 5.85 41.90
N VAL A 128 -34.47 5.08 40.82
CA VAL A 128 -33.78 3.80 40.63
C VAL A 128 -32.68 4.00 39.59
N PRO A 129 -31.43 3.58 39.85
CA PRO A 129 -30.38 3.60 38.83
C PRO A 129 -30.64 2.47 37.82
N ILE A 130 -30.97 2.83 36.59
CA ILE A 130 -31.20 1.88 35.50
C ILE A 130 -29.87 1.59 34.78
N ARG A 131 -29.01 2.61 34.65
CA ARG A 131 -27.66 2.46 34.12
C ARG A 131 -26.67 2.03 35.21
N LYS A 132 -25.79 1.08 34.86
CA LYS A 132 -24.58 0.82 35.67
C LYS A 132 -23.68 2.05 35.62
N LYS A 133 -23.67 2.86 36.68
CA LYS A 133 -22.70 3.96 36.82
C LYS A 133 -21.31 3.32 36.91
N GLY A 134 -20.47 3.56 35.91
CA GLY A 134 -19.08 3.11 35.91
C GLY A 134 -18.39 3.68 37.13
N GLY A 135 -18.10 2.81 38.11
CA GLY A 135 -17.31 3.18 39.26
C GLY A 135 -15.90 3.54 38.79
N THR A 136 -15.44 4.73 39.17
CA THR A 136 -14.03 5.10 39.16
C THR A 136 -13.26 4.14 40.07
N LYS A 137 -12.35 3.36 39.50
CA LYS A 137 -11.14 2.91 40.19
C LYS A 137 -9.96 3.46 39.39
N GLN A 138 -9.49 4.62 39.81
CA GLN A 138 -8.07 4.95 39.67
C GLN A 138 -7.35 4.41 40.90
#